data_AF-A0A9P0LV97-F1
#
_entry.id   AF-A0A9P0LV97-F1
#
_cell.length_a   1.000
_cell.length_b   1.000
_cell.length_c   1.000
_cell.angle_alpha   90.00
_cell.angle_beta   90.00
_cell.angle_gamma   90.00
#
_symmetry.space_group_name_H-M   'P 1'
#
loop_
_entity.id
_entity.type
_entity.pdbx_description
1 polymer ?
#
loop_
_entity_poly.entity_id
_entity_poly.type
_entity_poly.pdbx_seq_one_letter_code
_entity_poly.pdbx_strand_id
1 'polypeptide(L)'
;MREDNKMDLNVNPKLEKVLQKLLEPDFKIKNEVYLNQLISHITDQSATALDNRVPNARVKELLVQWLKDACKKSRTCFLPSVLQFAIEVTAELCADEMVFVILNAHNVFEKLLEISKDLIAKQASAQLSYIRMMKSFVQHKSGVQWVMSYSSWTDTLSLILNHPVVNVFNGSCEVLLLFVEKVADLDYAVCSNVIQHILAPLRKENLEQYRDEDNLYEHLEPTLELLLFILRWLLEKIIVSPKYKLGLLFLDTFKLTEMLIDIKPTRNRYLIFKVHRLLGYTGPFTFIRMFHGLAAVEYSKYDKLCQECLENFYIIAETKLVKEILDCNYQFMMFWLKYKSKGLKPVMMGSTGKVLLIEDQLLLTLLFIISSRVSRFFLGEKFRGDLLEQDEIRDKFFTEALAKCTPQTVAMCYKIHNCWPKDTIFKDATLGLNYILNGRKSFTLDMANITVQFIIYSLKDITQNLKEKPQLWELLGADFFKYMTLLLDTMVKFFKEFNITWREITETISVLDIAFSCLVCYPHWPQNVSMSSFDSTLPVKKT
;
A
#
# COMPACT_ATOMS: atom_id res chain seq x y z
N MET A 1 -48.31 -44.86 3.45
CA MET A 1 -47.70 -44.68 4.78
C MET A 1 -46.19 -44.88 4.66
N ARG A 2 -45.47 -43.81 4.36
CA ARG A 2 -44.05 -43.65 4.67
C ARG A 2 -43.96 -42.26 5.26
N GLU A 3 -43.71 -42.21 6.56
CA GLU A 3 -43.47 -40.96 7.27
C GLU A 3 -42.14 -40.40 6.78
N ASP A 4 -42.23 -39.28 6.08
CA ASP A 4 -41.11 -38.40 5.82
C ASP A 4 -40.60 -37.87 7.15
N ASN A 5 -39.46 -38.41 7.57
CA ASN A 5 -38.66 -37.90 8.67
C ASN A 5 -38.08 -36.53 8.25
N LYS A 6 -38.92 -35.49 8.30
CA LYS A 6 -38.48 -34.09 8.34
C LYS A 6 -37.69 -33.93 9.63
N MET A 7 -36.37 -33.95 9.50
CA MET A 7 -35.44 -33.61 10.55
C MET A 7 -35.72 -32.15 10.96
N ASP A 8 -36.48 -31.98 12.05
CA ASP A 8 -36.72 -30.70 12.73
C ASP A 8 -35.37 -30.10 13.15
N LEU A 9 -34.82 -29.22 12.30
CA LEU A 9 -33.67 -28.37 12.61
C LEU A 9 -34.14 -27.24 13.53
N ASN A 10 -34.36 -27.62 14.79
CA ASN A 10 -34.80 -26.82 15.91
C ASN A 10 -33.81 -25.67 16.18
N VAL A 11 -34.27 -24.43 16.15
CA VAL A 11 -33.48 -23.29 16.66
C VAL A 11 -33.20 -23.53 18.13
N ASN A 12 -31.92 -23.45 18.48
CA ASN A 12 -31.40 -23.89 19.76
C ASN A 12 -31.96 -23.01 20.90
N PRO A 13 -32.89 -23.49 21.76
CA PRO A 13 -33.41 -22.72 22.91
C PRO A 13 -32.29 -22.26 23.87
N LYS A 14 -31.08 -22.81 23.73
CA LYS A 14 -29.88 -22.33 24.41
C LYS A 14 -29.42 -20.96 23.93
N LEU A 15 -29.52 -20.64 22.63
CA LEU A 15 -29.11 -19.34 22.09
C LEU A 15 -30.00 -18.21 22.63
N GLU A 16 -31.31 -18.40 22.57
CA GLU A 16 -32.28 -17.44 23.13
C GLU A 16 -32.04 -17.22 24.63
N LYS A 17 -31.82 -18.30 25.40
CA LYS A 17 -31.47 -18.20 26.83
C LYS A 17 -30.16 -17.44 27.06
N VAL A 18 -29.13 -17.66 26.24
CA VAL A 18 -27.85 -16.93 26.33
C VAL A 18 -28.06 -15.45 26.04
N LEU A 19 -28.75 -15.12 24.95
CA LEU A 19 -29.05 -13.74 24.56
C LEU A 19 -29.86 -13.00 25.64
N GLN A 20 -30.88 -13.64 26.21
CA GLN A 20 -31.65 -13.07 27.33
C GLN A 20 -30.78 -12.81 28.56
N LYS A 21 -29.88 -13.74 28.91
CA LYS A 21 -28.93 -13.56 30.03
C LYS A 21 -27.97 -12.40 29.84
N LEU A 22 -27.54 -12.13 28.60
CA LEU A 22 -26.68 -10.96 28.31
C LEU A 22 -27.37 -9.62 28.61
N LEU A 23 -28.70 -9.61 28.72
CA LEU A 23 -29.48 -8.42 29.09
C LEU A 23 -29.73 -8.28 30.60
N GLU A 24 -29.25 -9.22 31.42
CA GLU A 24 -29.37 -9.16 32.87
C GLU A 24 -28.21 -8.33 33.47
N PRO A 25 -28.49 -7.37 34.37
CA PRO A 25 -27.47 -6.45 34.89
C PRO A 25 -26.39 -7.16 35.72
N ASP A 26 -26.71 -8.29 36.35
CA ASP A 26 -25.81 -9.03 37.23
C ASP A 26 -25.06 -10.17 36.51
N PHE A 27 -25.29 -10.35 35.20
CA PHE A 27 -24.68 -11.45 34.46
C PHE A 27 -23.20 -11.19 34.18
N LYS A 28 -22.33 -12.02 34.78
CA LYS A 28 -20.88 -11.95 34.56
C LYS A 28 -20.43 -12.90 33.45
N ILE A 29 -19.82 -12.34 32.42
CA ILE A 29 -19.16 -13.11 31.36
C ILE A 29 -17.81 -13.59 31.89
N LYS A 30 -17.62 -14.91 31.99
CA LYS A 30 -16.36 -15.50 32.50
C LYS A 30 -15.17 -15.31 31.57
N ASN A 31 -15.42 -15.25 30.25
CA ASN A 31 -14.40 -15.05 29.23
C ASN A 31 -15.02 -14.39 27.99
N GLU A 32 -14.47 -13.24 27.59
CA GLU A 32 -14.92 -12.47 26.42
C GLU A 32 -14.75 -13.24 25.10
N VAL A 33 -13.80 -14.20 25.06
CA VAL A 33 -13.60 -15.11 23.92
C VAL A 33 -14.88 -15.89 23.58
N TYR A 34 -15.75 -16.17 24.56
CA TYR A 34 -17.00 -16.88 24.31
C TYR A 34 -18.00 -16.07 23.48
N LEU A 35 -18.01 -14.74 23.59
CA LEU A 35 -18.87 -13.90 22.77
C LEU A 35 -18.36 -13.82 21.32
N ASN A 36 -17.04 -13.73 21.15
CA ASN A 36 -16.43 -13.76 19.81
C ASN A 36 -16.66 -15.12 19.12
N GLN A 37 -16.53 -16.23 19.87
CA GLN A 37 -16.87 -17.56 19.37
C GLN A 37 -18.36 -17.68 19.05
N LEU A 38 -19.24 -17.10 19.88
CA LEU A 38 -20.67 -17.09 19.63
C LEU A 38 -21.01 -16.35 18.33
N ILE A 39 -20.39 -15.18 18.09
CA ILE A 39 -20.55 -14.44 16.83
C ILE A 39 -20.10 -15.31 15.66
N SER A 40 -18.89 -15.88 15.71
CA SER A 40 -18.41 -16.79 14.67
C SER A 40 -19.38 -17.96 14.44
N HIS A 41 -19.91 -18.60 15.48
CA HIS A 41 -20.88 -19.69 15.30
C HIS A 41 -22.24 -19.24 14.74
N ILE A 42 -22.62 -17.98 14.94
CA ILE A 42 -23.83 -17.37 14.40
C ILE A 42 -23.62 -16.95 12.94
N THR A 43 -22.40 -16.55 12.56
CA THR A 43 -22.08 -15.98 11.24
C THR A 43 -21.47 -17.00 10.26
N ASP A 44 -20.84 -18.07 10.74
CA ASP A 44 -19.98 -18.98 9.95
C ASP A 44 -20.69 -20.29 9.52
N GLN A 45 -22.03 -20.30 9.44
CA GLN A 45 -22.82 -21.49 9.06
C GLN A 45 -22.91 -21.78 7.54
N SER A 46 -21.85 -21.49 6.76
CA SER A 46 -21.47 -22.28 5.57
C SER A 46 -20.27 -21.65 4.83
N ALA A 47 -19.06 -22.03 5.23
CA ALA A 47 -17.86 -21.87 4.41
C ALA A 47 -17.85 -22.90 3.26
N THR A 48 -18.81 -22.84 2.34
CA THR A 48 -18.70 -23.45 1.01
C THR A 48 -19.64 -22.72 0.05
N ALA A 49 -19.05 -22.09 -0.97
CA ALA A 49 -19.64 -21.32 -2.06
C ALA A 49 -19.76 -19.80 -1.84
N LEU A 50 -19.27 -19.06 -2.84
CA LEU A 50 -19.39 -17.62 -3.01
C LEU A 50 -20.86 -17.19 -2.85
N ASP A 51 -21.06 -16.01 -2.25
CA ASP A 51 -22.35 -15.32 -2.05
C ASP A 51 -23.39 -16.04 -1.18
N ASN A 52 -23.29 -15.84 0.15
CA ASN A 52 -24.40 -15.47 1.06
C ASN A 52 -24.04 -15.76 2.53
N ARG A 53 -23.43 -14.77 3.21
CA ARG A 53 -23.12 -14.79 4.65
C ARG A 53 -24.36 -14.49 5.50
N VAL A 54 -25.47 -15.18 5.27
CA VAL A 54 -26.70 -14.84 5.99
C VAL A 54 -26.98 -15.87 7.08
N PRO A 55 -27.06 -15.45 8.37
CA PRO A 55 -27.55 -16.33 9.41
C PRO A 55 -28.90 -16.92 8.99
N ASN A 56 -29.20 -18.15 9.38
CA ASN A 56 -30.51 -18.76 9.15
C ASN A 56 -31.62 -17.74 9.48
N ALA A 57 -32.62 -17.58 8.59
CA ALA A 57 -33.66 -16.55 8.69
C ALA A 57 -34.28 -16.43 10.10
N ARG A 58 -34.46 -17.57 10.78
CA ARG A 58 -35.01 -17.62 12.14
C ARG A 58 -34.03 -17.16 13.23
N VAL A 59 -32.73 -17.35 13.03
CA VAL A 59 -31.66 -16.80 13.91
C VAL A 59 -31.54 -15.30 13.70
N LYS A 60 -31.67 -14.80 12.46
CA LYS A 60 -31.72 -13.37 12.18
C LYS A 60 -32.88 -12.70 12.93
N GLU A 61 -34.08 -13.25 12.86
CA GLU A 61 -35.26 -12.73 13.56
C GLU A 61 -35.02 -12.64 15.07
N LEU A 62 -34.45 -13.69 15.67
CA LEU A 62 -34.11 -13.73 17.09
C LEU A 62 -33.12 -12.61 17.46
N LEU A 63 -32.07 -12.40 16.67
CA LEU A 63 -31.04 -11.39 16.93
C LEU A 63 -31.58 -9.97 16.71
N VAL A 64 -32.42 -9.76 15.69
CA VAL A 64 -33.13 -8.48 15.46
C VAL A 64 -34.00 -8.14 16.67
N GLN A 65 -34.78 -9.10 17.16
CA GLN A 65 -35.62 -8.89 18.34
C GLN A 65 -34.77 -8.62 19.59
N TRP A 66 -33.69 -9.37 19.77
CA TRP A 66 -32.76 -9.17 20.87
C TRP A 66 -32.13 -7.77 20.87
N LEU A 67 -31.67 -7.27 19.71
CA LEU A 67 -31.13 -5.91 19.60
C LEU A 67 -32.17 -4.84 19.96
N LYS A 68 -33.41 -5.00 19.52
CA LYS A 68 -34.51 -4.10 19.89
C LYS A 68 -34.73 -4.09 21.40
N ASP A 69 -34.71 -5.25 22.04
CA ASP A 69 -34.94 -5.38 23.48
C ASP A 69 -33.75 -4.88 24.31
N ALA A 70 -32.52 -5.11 23.83
CA ALA A 70 -31.30 -4.52 24.41
C ALA A 70 -31.37 -2.99 24.42
N CYS A 71 -31.75 -2.38 23.29
CA CYS A 71 -31.86 -0.92 23.17
C CYS A 71 -33.04 -0.34 23.96
N LYS A 72 -34.11 -1.10 24.22
CA LYS A 72 -35.19 -0.67 25.14
C LYS A 72 -34.74 -0.66 26.59
N LYS A 73 -33.83 -1.56 26.97
CA LYS A 73 -33.24 -1.66 28.30
C LYS A 73 -32.06 -0.71 28.51
N SER A 74 -31.74 0.18 27.57
CA SER A 74 -30.55 1.07 27.54
C SER A 74 -30.26 1.90 28.80
N ARG A 75 -31.22 2.03 29.74
CA ARG A 75 -31.01 2.64 31.06
C ARG A 75 -30.18 1.76 32.00
N THR A 76 -29.97 0.48 31.69
CA THR A 76 -29.09 -0.42 32.45
C THR A 76 -27.66 -0.32 31.93
N CYS A 77 -26.69 -0.19 32.83
CA CYS A 77 -25.26 -0.21 32.49
C CYS A 77 -24.90 -1.60 31.95
N PHE A 78 -24.76 -1.74 30.63
CA PHE A 78 -24.31 -2.98 30.01
C PHE A 78 -22.80 -3.15 30.17
N LEU A 79 -22.36 -4.39 30.27
CA LEU A 79 -20.94 -4.71 30.23
C LEU A 79 -20.34 -4.29 28.87
N PRO A 80 -19.11 -3.74 28.83
CA PRO A 80 -18.41 -3.39 27.59
C PRO A 80 -18.42 -4.48 26.52
N SER A 81 -18.22 -5.74 26.93
CA SER A 81 -18.22 -6.90 26.02
C SER A 81 -19.59 -7.21 25.43
N VAL A 82 -20.69 -6.91 26.13
CA VAL A 82 -22.06 -7.03 25.60
C VAL A 82 -22.34 -5.93 24.58
N LEU A 83 -21.90 -4.71 24.84
CA LEU A 83 -22.03 -3.58 23.90
C LEU A 83 -21.23 -3.84 22.62
N GLN A 84 -19.99 -4.31 22.74
CA GLN A 84 -19.18 -4.70 21.59
C GLN A 84 -19.87 -5.81 20.79
N PHE A 85 -20.34 -6.86 21.46
CA PHE A 85 -21.09 -7.95 20.82
C PHE A 85 -22.34 -7.42 20.09
N ALA A 86 -23.08 -6.47 20.67
CA ALA A 86 -24.24 -5.87 20.03
C ALA A 86 -23.88 -5.09 18.76
N ILE A 87 -22.76 -4.34 18.77
CA ILE A 87 -22.25 -3.64 17.58
C ILE A 87 -21.86 -4.64 16.48
N GLU A 88 -21.16 -5.72 16.84
CA GLU A 88 -20.74 -6.75 15.89
C GLU A 88 -21.93 -7.51 15.29
N VAL A 89 -22.93 -7.88 16.09
CA VAL A 89 -24.18 -8.48 15.61
C VAL A 89 -24.91 -7.51 14.67
N THR A 90 -24.93 -6.22 14.99
CA THR A 90 -25.54 -5.20 14.12
C THR A 90 -24.82 -5.12 12.78
N ALA A 91 -23.49 -5.15 12.77
CA ALA A 91 -22.70 -5.12 11.53
C ALA A 91 -23.02 -6.31 10.60
N GLU A 92 -23.18 -7.50 11.17
CA GLU A 92 -23.48 -8.72 10.39
C GLU A 92 -24.91 -8.72 9.87
N LEU A 93 -25.88 -8.31 10.69
CA LEU A 93 -27.28 -8.25 10.29
C LEU A 93 -27.54 -7.17 9.24
N CYS A 94 -26.92 -5.99 9.38
CA CYS A 94 -27.14 -4.84 8.51
C CYS A 94 -26.46 -4.93 7.14
N ALA A 95 -25.73 -6.01 6.86
CA ALA A 95 -25.36 -6.36 5.49
C ALA A 95 -26.60 -6.60 4.60
N ASP A 96 -27.72 -6.99 5.20
CA ASP A 96 -29.04 -7.10 4.57
C ASP A 96 -29.82 -5.77 4.72
N GLU A 97 -30.09 -5.10 3.59
CA GLU A 97 -30.75 -3.78 3.58
C GLU A 97 -32.15 -3.80 4.22
N MET A 98 -32.90 -4.91 4.11
CA MET A 98 -34.23 -5.00 4.72
C MET A 98 -34.13 -5.05 6.25
N VAL A 99 -33.15 -5.80 6.78
CA VAL A 99 -32.90 -5.85 8.21
C VAL A 99 -32.42 -4.50 8.73
N PHE A 100 -31.55 -3.82 7.96
CA PHE A 100 -31.13 -2.46 8.25
C PHE A 100 -32.34 -1.51 8.41
N VAL A 101 -33.28 -1.53 7.45
CA VAL A 101 -34.48 -0.67 7.49
C VAL A 101 -35.35 -0.99 8.71
N ILE A 102 -35.52 -2.27 9.06
CA ILE A 102 -36.29 -2.68 10.24
C ILE A 102 -35.66 -2.15 11.53
N LEU A 103 -34.35 -2.30 11.69
CA LEU A 103 -33.63 -1.83 12.88
C LEU A 103 -33.63 -0.29 12.96
N ASN A 104 -33.45 0.39 11.83
CA ASN A 104 -33.53 1.84 11.73
C ASN A 104 -34.90 2.38 12.18
N ALA A 105 -35.99 1.79 11.69
CA ALA A 105 -37.36 2.20 12.04
C ALA A 105 -37.67 2.07 13.55
N HIS A 106 -36.85 1.34 14.31
CA HIS A 106 -36.97 1.18 15.76
C HIS A 106 -35.93 2.02 16.54
N ASN A 107 -35.21 2.92 15.87
CA ASN A 107 -34.12 3.74 16.41
C ASN A 107 -33.05 2.91 17.15
N VAL A 108 -32.72 1.74 16.63
CA VAL A 108 -31.73 0.85 17.25
C VAL A 108 -30.34 1.45 17.12
N PHE A 109 -30.01 2.07 15.98
CA PHE A 109 -28.66 2.56 15.71
C PHE A 109 -28.31 3.77 16.60
N GLU A 110 -29.19 4.75 16.71
CA GLU A 110 -28.95 5.93 17.54
C GLU A 110 -28.77 5.55 19.01
N LYS A 111 -29.65 4.67 19.52
CA LYS A 111 -29.57 4.19 20.91
C LYS A 111 -28.32 3.37 21.17
N LEU A 112 -27.96 2.48 20.24
CA LEU A 112 -26.77 1.64 20.37
C LEU A 112 -25.50 2.49 20.35
N LEU A 113 -25.42 3.50 19.49
CA LEU A 113 -24.28 4.42 19.44
C LEU A 113 -24.22 5.33 20.66
N GLU A 114 -25.37 5.79 21.17
CA GLU A 114 -25.45 6.60 22.39
C GLU A 114 -24.86 5.85 23.59
N ILE A 115 -25.27 4.59 23.82
CA ILE A 115 -24.78 3.79 24.96
C ILE A 115 -23.36 3.25 24.77
N SER A 116 -22.84 3.21 23.55
CA SER A 116 -21.50 2.69 23.24
C SER A 116 -20.44 3.76 22.98
N LYS A 117 -20.81 5.04 22.99
CA LYS A 117 -19.91 6.17 22.66
C LYS A 117 -18.60 6.16 23.43
N ASP A 118 -18.66 6.01 24.75
CA ASP A 118 -17.46 5.99 25.61
C ASP A 118 -16.58 4.76 25.35
N LEU A 119 -17.19 3.63 25.02
CA LEU A 119 -16.50 2.39 24.70
C LEU A 119 -15.73 2.53 23.38
N ILE A 120 -16.39 3.04 22.34
CA ILE A 120 -15.79 3.31 21.02
C ILE A 120 -14.65 4.32 21.15
N ALA A 121 -14.79 5.35 21.99
CA ALA A 121 -13.73 6.34 22.18
C ALA A 121 -12.46 5.76 22.82
N LYS A 122 -12.57 4.73 23.67
CA LYS A 122 -11.46 4.24 24.52
C LYS A 122 -10.84 2.93 24.06
N GLN A 123 -11.57 2.07 23.33
CA GLN A 123 -11.13 0.71 23.02
C GLN A 123 -11.04 0.43 21.51
N ALA A 124 -9.84 0.02 21.05
CA ALA A 124 -9.60 -0.31 19.65
C ALA A 124 -10.49 -1.46 19.12
N SER A 125 -10.83 -2.45 19.95
CA SER A 125 -11.75 -3.53 19.57
C SER A 125 -13.17 -3.03 19.27
N ALA A 126 -13.65 -2.09 20.07
CA ALA A 126 -14.94 -1.44 19.85
C ALA A 126 -14.91 -0.52 18.63
N GLN A 127 -13.81 0.20 18.40
CA GLN A 127 -13.61 0.99 17.17
C GLN A 127 -13.67 0.12 15.92
N LEU A 128 -12.99 -1.04 15.93
CA LEU A 128 -13.05 -2.00 14.81
C LEU A 128 -14.46 -2.54 14.59
N SER A 129 -15.20 -2.81 15.67
CA SER A 129 -16.60 -3.27 15.60
C SER A 129 -17.50 -2.20 14.99
N TYR A 130 -17.34 -0.94 15.43
CA TYR A 130 -18.04 0.21 14.86
C TYR A 130 -17.71 0.40 13.37
N ILE A 131 -16.44 0.31 12.98
CA ILE A 131 -16.02 0.39 11.58
C ILE A 131 -16.65 -0.70 10.73
N ARG A 132 -16.73 -1.95 11.22
CA ARG A 132 -17.42 -3.03 10.51
C ARG A 132 -18.91 -2.73 10.34
N MET A 133 -19.54 -2.17 11.38
CA MET A 133 -20.93 -1.74 11.31
C MET A 133 -21.13 -0.66 10.26
N MET A 134 -20.32 0.40 10.29
CA MET A 134 -20.38 1.47 9.28
C MET A 134 -20.08 0.94 7.87
N LYS A 135 -19.14 0.00 7.72
CA LYS A 135 -18.85 -0.67 6.46
C LYS A 135 -20.07 -1.40 5.90
N SER A 136 -20.87 -2.06 6.76
CA SER A 136 -22.12 -2.72 6.36
C SER A 136 -23.17 -1.71 5.90
N PHE A 137 -23.29 -0.56 6.58
CA PHE A 137 -24.27 0.47 6.25
C PHE A 137 -23.99 1.07 4.88
N VAL A 138 -22.71 1.39 4.61
CA VAL A 138 -22.33 1.99 3.33
C VAL A 138 -22.38 0.98 2.17
N GLN A 139 -22.79 -0.28 2.35
CA GLN A 139 -22.96 -1.23 1.25
C GLN A 139 -24.28 -1.06 0.47
N HIS A 140 -25.31 -0.45 1.03
CA HIS A 140 -26.62 -0.29 0.39
C HIS A 140 -27.15 1.15 0.47
N LYS A 141 -28.26 1.44 -0.24
CA LYS A 141 -28.75 2.81 -0.43
C LYS A 141 -29.32 3.39 0.87
N SER A 142 -30.10 2.59 1.60
CA SER A 142 -30.73 3.01 2.87
C SER A 142 -29.69 3.36 3.93
N GLY A 143 -28.60 2.60 4.01
CA GLY A 143 -27.51 2.87 4.95
C GLY A 143 -26.69 4.10 4.58
N VAL A 144 -26.40 4.34 3.30
CA VAL A 144 -25.77 5.61 2.86
C VAL A 144 -26.64 6.81 3.23
N GLN A 145 -27.95 6.73 2.98
CA GLN A 145 -28.89 7.79 3.37
C GLN A 145 -28.89 8.05 4.88
N TRP A 146 -28.87 7.00 5.68
CA TRP A 146 -28.75 7.13 7.14
C TRP A 146 -27.45 7.83 7.54
N VAL A 147 -26.30 7.42 6.99
CA VAL A 147 -25.00 8.06 7.28
C VAL A 147 -25.01 9.55 6.87
N MET A 148 -25.69 9.90 5.78
CA MET A 148 -25.89 11.30 5.38
C MET A 148 -26.76 12.06 6.40
N SER A 149 -27.95 11.55 6.71
CA SER A 149 -28.94 12.24 7.56
C SER A 149 -28.44 12.46 8.98
N TYR A 150 -27.70 11.51 9.53
CA TYR A 150 -27.15 11.59 10.89
C TYR A 150 -25.73 12.13 10.95
N SER A 151 -25.14 12.49 9.79
CA SER A 151 -23.75 12.93 9.66
C SER A 151 -22.71 11.99 10.29
N SER A 152 -23.01 10.70 10.45
CA SER A 152 -22.12 9.73 11.12
C SER A 152 -20.78 9.50 10.39
N TRP A 153 -20.63 10.03 9.18
CA TRP A 153 -19.33 10.11 8.50
C TRP A 153 -18.34 11.01 9.26
N THR A 154 -18.81 12.00 10.05
CA THR A 154 -17.95 12.84 10.90
C THR A 154 -17.28 12.02 11.99
N ASP A 155 -18.00 11.07 12.59
CA ASP A 155 -17.43 10.18 13.61
C ASP A 155 -16.31 9.31 13.02
N THR A 156 -16.51 8.80 11.81
CA THR A 156 -15.49 8.05 11.07
C THR A 156 -14.28 8.92 10.77
N LEU A 157 -14.49 10.17 10.34
CA LEU A 157 -13.40 11.12 10.09
C LEU A 157 -12.65 11.48 11.38
N SER A 158 -13.36 11.74 12.48
CA SER A 158 -12.75 12.00 13.79
C SER A 158 -11.91 10.81 14.27
N LEU A 159 -12.36 9.57 14.06
CA LEU A 159 -11.56 8.39 14.37
C LEU A 159 -10.25 8.38 13.58
N ILE A 160 -10.26 8.76 12.29
CA ILE A 160 -9.05 8.83 11.45
C ILE A 160 -8.10 9.91 11.96
N LEU A 161 -8.62 11.10 12.26
CA LEU A 161 -7.82 12.26 12.64
C LEU A 161 -7.22 12.14 14.05
N ASN A 162 -7.74 11.26 14.91
CA ASN A 162 -7.24 11.01 16.27
C ASN A 162 -6.15 9.92 16.35
N HIS A 163 -5.36 9.71 15.27
CA HIS A 163 -4.25 8.76 15.20
C HIS A 163 -4.54 7.36 15.77
N PRO A 164 -5.52 6.63 15.22
CA PRO A 164 -5.86 5.32 15.76
C PRO A 164 -4.81 4.27 15.34
N VAL A 165 -4.88 3.08 15.94
CA VAL A 165 -4.03 1.95 15.52
C VAL A 165 -4.26 1.60 14.04
N VAL A 166 -3.23 1.10 13.36
CA VAL A 166 -3.20 0.91 11.89
C VAL A 166 -4.44 0.21 11.30
N ASN A 167 -4.96 -0.83 11.97
CA ASN A 167 -6.14 -1.56 11.49
C ASN A 167 -7.43 -0.72 11.57
N VAL A 168 -7.56 0.11 12.62
CA VAL A 168 -8.67 1.06 12.78
C VAL A 168 -8.54 2.16 11.74
N PHE A 169 -7.34 2.71 11.56
CA PHE A 169 -7.07 3.74 10.53
C PHE A 169 -7.49 3.26 9.13
N ASN A 170 -6.96 2.11 8.69
CA ASN A 170 -7.24 1.57 7.35
C ASN A 170 -8.72 1.26 7.15
N GLY A 171 -9.38 0.67 8.17
CA GLY A 171 -10.80 0.35 8.11
C GLY A 171 -11.68 1.61 8.04
N SER A 172 -11.38 2.64 8.85
CA SER A 172 -12.10 3.91 8.80
C SER A 172 -11.93 4.62 7.46
N CYS A 173 -10.71 4.65 6.91
CA CYS A 173 -10.44 5.26 5.60
C CYS A 173 -11.21 4.54 4.48
N GLU A 174 -11.27 3.20 4.52
CA GLU A 174 -12.07 2.41 3.57
C GLU A 174 -13.57 2.75 3.66
N VAL A 175 -14.12 2.81 4.87
CA VAL A 175 -15.53 3.19 5.08
C VAL A 175 -15.82 4.58 4.54
N LEU A 176 -14.98 5.56 4.88
CA LEU A 176 -15.14 6.94 4.44
C LEU A 176 -15.09 7.04 2.91
N LEU A 177 -14.16 6.33 2.26
CA LEU A 177 -14.07 6.32 0.79
C LEU A 177 -15.26 5.64 0.12
N LEU A 178 -15.70 4.48 0.62
CA LEU A 178 -16.89 3.81 0.10
C LEU A 178 -18.12 4.72 0.20
N PHE A 179 -18.25 5.45 1.30
CA PHE A 179 -19.29 6.46 1.48
C PHE A 179 -19.17 7.59 0.46
N VAL A 180 -18.00 8.24 0.36
CA VAL A 180 -17.78 9.36 -0.57
C VAL A 180 -17.99 8.96 -2.02
N GLU A 181 -17.55 7.76 -2.42
CA GLU A 181 -17.77 7.22 -3.77
C GLU A 181 -19.26 7.10 -4.10
N LYS A 182 -20.07 6.59 -3.16
CA LYS A 182 -21.52 6.45 -3.35
C LYS A 182 -22.24 7.78 -3.34
N VAL A 183 -21.85 8.68 -2.44
CA VAL A 183 -22.49 9.99 -2.31
C VAL A 183 -22.13 10.91 -3.46
N ALA A 184 -20.95 10.78 -4.07
CA ALA A 184 -20.56 11.57 -5.24
C ALA A 184 -21.57 11.46 -6.41
N ASP A 185 -22.21 10.30 -6.57
CA ASP A 185 -23.23 10.07 -7.60
C ASP A 185 -24.67 10.39 -7.10
N LEU A 186 -24.90 10.47 -5.78
CA LEU A 186 -26.23 10.67 -5.17
C LEU A 186 -26.51 12.12 -4.75
N ASP A 187 -25.56 12.76 -4.07
CA ASP A 187 -25.67 14.09 -3.51
C ASP A 187 -24.31 14.79 -3.50
N TYR A 188 -24.09 15.63 -4.51
CA TYR A 188 -22.86 16.39 -4.65
C TYR A 188 -22.60 17.35 -3.49
N ALA A 189 -23.64 17.90 -2.85
CA ALA A 189 -23.46 18.85 -1.75
C ALA A 189 -22.89 18.15 -0.51
N VAL A 190 -23.38 16.95 -0.19
CA VAL A 190 -22.81 16.16 0.91
C VAL A 190 -21.40 15.67 0.57
N CYS A 191 -21.16 15.19 -0.65
CA CYS A 191 -19.80 14.80 -1.10
C CYS A 191 -18.81 15.96 -0.94
N SER A 192 -19.19 17.15 -1.43
CA SER A 192 -18.44 18.39 -1.31
C SER A 192 -18.15 18.73 0.15
N ASN A 193 -19.16 18.66 1.02
CA ASN A 193 -19.02 18.95 2.44
C ASN A 193 -18.00 18.00 3.12
N VAL A 194 -18.05 16.70 2.81
CA VAL A 194 -17.11 15.72 3.36
C VAL A 194 -15.67 16.04 2.92
N ILE A 195 -15.46 16.33 1.64
CA ILE A 195 -14.12 16.68 1.12
C ILE A 195 -13.61 17.96 1.76
N GLN A 196 -14.48 18.97 1.96
CA GLN A 196 -14.10 20.20 2.65
C GLN A 196 -13.65 19.94 4.09
N HIS A 197 -14.26 19.01 4.82
CA HIS A 197 -13.85 18.63 6.17
C HIS A 197 -12.53 17.86 6.17
N ILE A 198 -12.30 16.98 5.20
CA ILE A 198 -11.02 16.29 5.02
C ILE A 198 -9.90 17.30 4.77
N LEU A 199 -10.14 18.31 3.93
CA LEU A 199 -9.14 19.30 3.54
C LEU A 199 -9.04 20.49 4.50
N ALA A 200 -9.95 20.62 5.46
CA ALA A 200 -9.97 21.77 6.37
C ALA A 200 -8.63 22.03 7.05
N PRO A 201 -7.88 21.03 7.56
CA PRO A 201 -6.58 21.26 8.19
C PRO A 201 -5.51 21.84 7.26
N LEU A 202 -5.64 21.66 5.94
CA LEU A 202 -4.67 22.19 4.95
C LEU A 202 -4.93 23.64 4.55
N ARG A 203 -6.03 24.24 5.00
CA ARG A 203 -6.37 25.62 4.63
C ARG A 203 -5.39 26.61 5.25
N LYS A 204 -5.00 27.63 4.50
CA LYS A 204 -3.98 28.60 4.89
C LYS A 204 -4.24 29.23 6.26
N GLU A 205 -5.49 29.55 6.59
CA GLU A 205 -5.86 30.14 7.88
C GLU A 205 -5.54 29.21 9.06
N ASN A 206 -5.59 27.89 8.84
CA ASN A 206 -5.25 26.87 9.85
C ASN A 206 -3.75 26.55 9.88
N LEU A 207 -2.97 26.96 8.88
CA LEU A 207 -1.52 26.79 8.88
C LEU A 207 -0.84 27.92 9.66
N GLU A 208 -1.33 29.16 9.52
CA GLU A 208 -0.74 30.37 10.10
C GLU A 208 -0.73 30.39 11.64
N GLN A 209 -1.52 29.53 12.29
CA GLN A 209 -1.55 29.40 13.75
C GLN A 209 -0.31 28.68 14.32
N TYR A 210 0.43 27.92 13.50
CA TYR A 210 1.60 27.17 13.94
C TYR A 210 2.89 27.92 13.65
N ARG A 211 3.60 28.32 14.71
CA ARG A 211 4.94 28.94 14.60
C ARG A 211 6.07 27.91 14.54
N ASP A 212 5.80 26.71 15.05
CA ASP A 212 6.74 25.61 15.16
C ASP A 212 6.39 24.54 14.12
N GLU A 213 7.39 24.10 13.36
CA GLU A 213 7.19 23.18 12.24
C GLU A 213 6.91 21.74 12.67
N ASP A 214 7.35 21.34 13.87
CA ASP A 214 7.10 19.99 14.40
C ASP A 214 5.65 19.89 14.89
N ASN A 215 5.15 20.92 15.58
CA ASN A 215 3.73 21.02 15.94
C ASN A 215 2.83 21.09 14.69
N LEU A 216 3.26 21.79 13.64
CA LEU A 216 2.56 21.81 12.36
C LEU A 216 2.51 20.40 11.75
N TYR A 217 3.63 19.68 11.76
CA TYR A 217 3.68 18.31 11.26
C TYR A 217 2.75 17.39 12.05
N GLU A 218 2.78 17.42 13.39
CA GLU A 218 1.89 16.61 14.24
C GLU A 218 0.41 16.91 13.95
N HIS A 219 0.06 18.18 13.76
CA HIS A 219 -1.31 18.56 13.41
C HIS A 219 -1.75 18.06 12.03
N LEU A 220 -0.88 18.16 11.03
CA LEU A 220 -1.20 17.81 9.65
C LEU A 220 -1.08 16.33 9.36
N GLU A 221 -0.29 15.58 10.13
CA GLU A 221 0.05 14.19 9.87
C GLU A 221 -1.16 13.29 9.56
N PRO A 222 -2.24 13.28 10.38
CA PRO A 222 -3.41 12.43 10.10
C PRO A 222 -4.08 12.77 8.77
N THR A 223 -4.16 14.05 8.45
CA THR A 223 -4.79 14.55 7.23
C THR A 223 -3.97 14.16 6.01
N LEU A 224 -2.65 14.28 6.08
CA LEU A 224 -1.76 13.89 4.99
C LEU A 224 -1.79 12.37 4.77
N GLU A 225 -1.82 11.57 5.84
CA GLU A 225 -1.98 10.10 5.73
C GLU A 225 -3.33 9.70 5.15
N LEU A 226 -4.42 10.36 5.57
CA LEU A 226 -5.75 10.15 4.98
C LEU A 226 -5.73 10.47 3.48
N LEU A 227 -5.16 11.60 3.08
CA LEU A 227 -5.06 11.98 1.66
C LEU A 227 -4.18 11.00 0.86
N LEU A 228 -3.10 10.49 1.45
CA LEU A 228 -2.26 9.48 0.81
C LEU A 228 -3.06 8.19 0.58
N PHE A 229 -3.86 7.77 1.58
CA PHE A 229 -4.76 6.63 1.44
C PHE A 229 -5.81 6.86 0.34
N ILE A 230 -6.48 8.03 0.36
CA ILE A 230 -7.50 8.43 -0.63
C ILE A 230 -6.94 8.40 -2.05
N LEU A 231 -5.84 9.11 -2.31
CA LEU A 231 -5.28 9.20 -3.66
C LEU A 231 -4.81 7.83 -4.14
N ARG A 232 -4.16 7.03 -3.29
CA ARG A 232 -3.74 5.66 -3.64
C ARG A 232 -4.94 4.78 -3.98
N TRP A 233 -5.99 4.78 -3.15
CA TRP A 233 -7.21 4.01 -3.39
C TRP A 233 -7.86 4.37 -4.73
N LEU A 234 -8.00 5.66 -5.00
CA LEU A 234 -8.60 6.15 -6.25
C LEU A 234 -7.76 5.77 -7.47
N LEU A 235 -6.43 5.81 -7.38
CA LEU A 235 -5.55 5.33 -8.46
C LEU A 235 -5.66 3.83 -8.71
N GLU A 236 -5.75 3.02 -7.65
CA GLU A 236 -5.98 1.58 -7.77
C GLU A 236 -7.32 1.28 -8.45
N LYS A 237 -8.37 2.05 -8.13
CA LYS A 237 -9.68 1.95 -8.78
C LYS A 237 -9.62 2.31 -10.26
N ILE A 238 -8.87 3.35 -10.64
CA ILE A 238 -8.74 3.77 -12.05
C ILE A 238 -8.20 2.65 -12.95
N ILE A 239 -7.32 1.80 -12.42
CA ILE A 239 -6.79 0.63 -13.14
C ILE A 239 -7.91 -0.39 -13.46
N VAL A 240 -8.90 -0.51 -12.58
CA VAL A 240 -10.01 -1.49 -12.70
C VAL A 240 -11.19 -0.90 -13.48
N SER A 241 -11.53 0.36 -13.20
CA SER A 241 -12.61 1.11 -13.82
C SER A 241 -12.17 2.56 -13.99
N PRO A 242 -12.23 3.16 -15.19
CA PRO A 242 -11.72 4.50 -15.45
C PRO A 242 -12.62 5.61 -14.88
N LYS A 243 -13.13 5.43 -13.65
CA LYS A 243 -13.84 6.44 -12.88
C LYS A 243 -12.83 7.27 -12.08
N TYR A 244 -12.31 8.32 -12.69
CA TYR A 244 -11.37 9.26 -12.06
C TYR A 244 -12.02 10.58 -11.60
N LYS A 245 -13.35 10.71 -11.75
CA LYS A 245 -14.10 11.93 -11.41
C LYS A 245 -13.86 12.40 -9.97
N LEU A 246 -13.89 11.48 -9.00
CA LEU A 246 -13.67 11.82 -7.60
C LEU A 246 -12.25 12.32 -7.36
N GLY A 247 -11.23 11.73 -8.00
CA GLY A 247 -9.86 12.24 -7.94
C GLY A 247 -9.75 13.65 -8.51
N LEU A 248 -10.40 13.92 -9.65
CA LEU A 248 -10.44 15.27 -10.22
C LEU A 248 -11.20 16.27 -9.36
N LEU A 249 -12.19 15.82 -8.58
CA LEU A 249 -12.90 16.69 -7.65
C LEU A 249 -11.94 17.27 -6.60
N PHE A 250 -11.08 16.42 -6.00
CA PHE A 250 -10.02 16.88 -5.08
C PHE A 250 -9.04 17.85 -5.75
N LEU A 251 -8.60 17.55 -6.98
CA LEU A 251 -7.58 18.34 -7.66
C LEU A 251 -8.10 19.66 -8.24
N ASP A 252 -9.18 19.61 -9.01
CA ASP A 252 -9.64 20.72 -9.84
C ASP A 252 -10.61 21.64 -9.10
N THR A 253 -11.54 21.07 -8.33
CA THR A 253 -12.55 21.83 -7.59
C THR A 253 -12.02 22.29 -6.24
N PHE A 254 -11.38 21.38 -5.49
CA PHE A 254 -10.86 21.70 -4.16
C PHE A 254 -9.41 22.15 -4.14
N LYS A 255 -8.75 22.27 -5.30
CA LYS A 255 -7.40 22.85 -5.43
C LYS A 255 -6.37 22.20 -4.52
N LEU A 256 -6.45 20.88 -4.30
CA LEU A 256 -5.54 20.16 -3.41
C LEU A 256 -4.06 20.43 -3.74
N THR A 257 -3.69 20.51 -5.02
CA THR A 257 -2.31 20.81 -5.42
C THR A 257 -1.84 22.18 -4.94
N GLU A 258 -2.70 23.20 -5.00
CA GLU A 258 -2.38 24.56 -4.53
C GLU A 258 -2.22 24.57 -3.01
N MET A 259 -3.13 23.91 -2.27
CA MET A 259 -3.02 23.78 -0.80
C MET A 259 -1.71 23.09 -0.38
N LEU A 260 -1.31 22.04 -1.10
CA LEU A 260 -0.05 21.34 -0.82
C LEU A 260 1.18 22.20 -1.16
N ILE A 261 1.09 23.06 -2.18
CA ILE A 261 2.16 24.00 -2.54
C ILE A 261 2.36 25.04 -1.43
N ASP A 262 1.28 25.51 -0.79
CA ASP A 262 1.37 26.49 0.31
C ASP A 262 2.11 25.94 1.55
N ILE A 263 2.16 24.60 1.71
CA ILE A 263 2.87 23.93 2.82
C ILE A 263 4.37 23.73 2.50
N LYS A 264 4.78 23.78 1.22
CA LYS A 264 6.17 23.52 0.78
C LYS A 264 7.28 24.34 1.46
N PRO A 265 7.08 25.59 1.91
CA PRO A 265 8.18 26.37 2.51
C PRO A 265 8.75 25.83 3.83
N THR A 266 8.23 24.73 4.37
CA THR A 266 8.70 24.07 5.61
C THR A 266 10.10 23.46 5.49
N ARG A 267 10.82 23.36 6.62
CA ARG A 267 12.10 22.66 6.74
C ARG A 267 11.97 21.29 7.42
N ASN A 268 10.82 20.96 7.99
CA ASN A 268 10.56 19.65 8.58
C ASN A 268 10.60 18.55 7.49
N ARG A 269 11.62 17.69 7.54
CA ARG A 269 11.86 16.65 6.52
C ARG A 269 10.70 15.66 6.36
N TYR A 270 9.94 15.36 7.42
CA TYR A 270 8.82 14.43 7.36
C TYR A 270 7.62 15.06 6.68
N LEU A 271 7.37 16.35 6.96
CA LEU A 271 6.35 17.13 6.27
C LEU A 271 6.67 17.31 4.79
N ILE A 272 7.92 17.68 4.46
CA ILE A 272 8.42 17.74 3.07
C ILE A 272 8.16 16.41 2.36
N PHE A 273 8.53 15.29 2.97
CA PHE A 273 8.34 13.97 2.39
C PHE A 273 6.86 13.70 2.08
N LYS A 274 5.95 13.88 3.04
CA LYS A 274 4.52 13.57 2.85
C LYS A 274 3.86 14.49 1.82
N VAL A 275 4.17 15.78 1.84
CA VAL A 275 3.65 16.76 0.86
C VAL A 275 4.11 16.42 -0.55
N HIS A 276 5.41 16.18 -0.76
CA HIS A 276 5.91 15.82 -2.09
C HIS A 276 5.46 14.43 -2.53
N ARG A 277 5.26 13.49 -1.61
CA ARG A 277 4.66 12.18 -1.93
C ARG A 277 3.22 12.34 -2.43
N LEU A 278 2.42 13.18 -1.77
CA LEU A 278 1.06 13.52 -2.22
C LEU A 278 1.06 14.17 -3.59
N LEU A 279 1.95 15.14 -3.84
CA LEU A 279 2.12 15.76 -5.15
C LEU A 279 2.54 14.75 -6.22
N GLY A 280 3.38 13.78 -5.88
CA GLY A 280 3.67 12.64 -6.77
C GLY A 280 2.41 11.87 -7.16
N TYR A 281 1.46 11.69 -6.24
CA TYR A 281 0.19 11.00 -6.50
C TYR A 281 -0.81 11.84 -7.32
N THR A 282 -0.68 13.17 -7.37
CA THR A 282 -1.53 13.99 -8.25
C THR A 282 -1.13 13.86 -9.73
N GLY A 283 0.15 13.63 -10.00
CA GLY A 283 0.70 13.47 -11.36
C GLY A 283 -0.03 12.42 -12.22
N PRO A 284 -0.25 11.19 -11.75
CA PRO A 284 -1.05 10.18 -12.44
C PRO A 284 -2.47 10.63 -12.83
N PHE A 285 -3.19 11.36 -11.96
CA PHE A 285 -4.52 11.87 -12.32
C PHE A 285 -4.45 12.91 -13.44
N THR A 286 -3.47 13.82 -13.38
CA THR A 286 -3.20 14.79 -14.44
C THR A 286 -2.87 14.07 -15.75
N PHE A 287 -2.03 13.03 -15.70
CA PHE A 287 -1.70 12.18 -16.84
C PHE A 287 -2.95 11.58 -17.47
N ILE A 288 -3.75 10.90 -16.66
CA ILE A 288 -4.96 10.19 -17.09
C ILE A 288 -5.94 11.19 -17.70
N ARG A 289 -6.16 12.34 -17.07
CA ARG A 289 -7.03 13.41 -17.62
C ARG A 289 -6.58 13.87 -19.00
N MET A 290 -5.27 14.04 -19.20
CA MET A 290 -4.73 14.60 -20.44
C MET A 290 -4.64 13.59 -21.57
N PHE A 291 -4.38 12.32 -21.26
CA PHE A 291 -3.90 11.36 -22.24
C PHE A 291 -4.70 10.04 -22.31
N HIS A 292 -5.63 9.79 -21.39
CA HIS A 292 -6.44 8.58 -21.43
C HIS A 292 -7.25 8.50 -22.74
N GLY A 293 -7.17 7.36 -23.42
CA GLY A 293 -7.84 7.13 -24.71
C GLY A 293 -7.09 7.67 -25.94
N LEU A 294 -5.97 8.37 -25.77
CA LEU A 294 -5.13 8.78 -26.89
C LEU A 294 -4.19 7.65 -27.32
N ALA A 295 -4.04 7.45 -28.63
CA ALA A 295 -3.11 6.45 -29.18
C ALA A 295 -1.64 6.88 -29.06
N ALA A 296 -1.37 8.18 -29.18
CA ALA A 296 -0.04 8.77 -29.11
C ALA A 296 -0.09 10.15 -28.42
N VAL A 297 1.02 10.52 -27.77
CA VAL A 297 1.18 11.78 -27.05
C VAL A 297 2.41 12.52 -27.55
N GLU A 298 2.28 13.83 -27.71
CA GLU A 298 3.39 14.72 -28.06
C GLU A 298 4.45 14.73 -26.93
N TYR A 299 5.72 14.52 -27.31
CA TYR A 299 6.83 14.45 -26.37
C TYR A 299 6.89 15.65 -25.41
N SER A 300 6.68 16.86 -25.90
CA SER A 300 6.76 18.11 -25.11
C SER A 300 5.82 18.12 -23.89
N LYS A 301 4.59 17.61 -24.05
CA LYS A 301 3.58 17.58 -22.99
C LYS A 301 3.86 16.47 -21.97
N TYR A 302 4.36 15.34 -22.44
CA TYR A 302 4.74 14.23 -21.58
C TYR A 302 6.00 14.54 -20.77
N ASP A 303 7.01 15.15 -21.41
CA ASP A 303 8.27 15.53 -20.78
C ASP A 303 8.02 16.47 -19.61
N LYS A 304 7.17 17.48 -19.79
CA LYS A 304 6.74 18.38 -18.71
C LYS A 304 6.11 17.63 -17.53
N LEU A 305 5.21 16.68 -17.80
CA LEU A 305 4.53 15.93 -16.74
C LEU A 305 5.47 14.94 -16.04
N CYS A 306 6.36 14.30 -16.79
CA CYS A 306 7.43 13.48 -16.22
C CYS A 306 8.35 14.32 -15.35
N GLN A 307 8.75 15.49 -15.83
CA GLN A 307 9.54 16.45 -15.09
C GLN A 307 8.85 16.82 -13.76
N GLU A 308 7.57 17.19 -13.78
CA GLU A 308 6.81 17.48 -12.55
C GLU A 308 6.79 16.28 -11.57
N CYS A 309 6.62 15.06 -12.07
CA CYS A 309 6.67 13.86 -11.23
C CYS A 309 8.07 13.64 -10.63
N LEU A 310 9.11 13.73 -11.45
CA LEU A 310 10.51 13.48 -11.07
C LEU A 310 11.07 14.58 -10.16
N GLU A 311 10.64 15.83 -10.32
CA GLU A 311 11.00 16.93 -9.41
C GLU A 311 10.51 16.68 -7.98
N ASN A 312 9.32 16.10 -7.82
CA ASN A 312 8.84 15.71 -6.48
C ASN A 312 9.70 14.58 -5.88
N PHE A 313 10.08 13.58 -6.69
CA PHE A 313 11.02 12.54 -6.24
C PHE A 313 12.39 13.08 -5.88
N TYR A 314 12.88 14.05 -6.64
CA TYR A 314 14.14 14.72 -6.39
C TYR A 314 14.14 15.42 -5.02
N ILE A 315 13.06 16.11 -4.66
CA ILE A 315 12.93 16.76 -3.34
C ILE A 315 12.75 15.71 -2.23
N ILE A 316 11.95 14.68 -2.47
CA ILE A 316 11.81 13.53 -1.55
C ILE A 316 13.19 12.92 -1.22
N ALA A 317 14.08 12.82 -2.20
CA ALA A 317 15.43 12.30 -1.98
C ALA A 317 16.28 13.16 -1.02
N GLU A 318 16.05 14.48 -0.96
CA GLU A 318 16.77 15.38 -0.05
C GLU A 318 16.40 15.15 1.42
N THR A 319 15.23 14.57 1.70
CA THR A 319 14.77 14.27 3.07
C THR A 319 15.61 13.20 3.77
N LYS A 320 16.38 12.40 2.99
CA LYS A 320 17.19 11.26 3.44
C LYS A 320 16.38 10.17 4.16
N LEU A 321 15.07 10.13 3.96
CA LEU A 321 14.16 9.07 4.44
C LEU A 321 14.21 7.88 3.48
N VAL A 322 15.35 7.19 3.50
CA VAL A 322 15.74 6.08 2.63
C VAL A 322 14.62 5.07 2.36
N LYS A 323 14.06 4.52 3.44
CA LYS A 323 13.09 3.42 3.36
C LYS A 323 11.83 3.90 2.66
N GLU A 324 11.43 5.12 3.00
CA GLU A 324 10.24 5.80 2.50
C GLU A 324 10.42 6.20 1.03
N ILE A 325 11.62 6.64 0.62
CA ILE A 325 11.97 6.91 -0.78
C ILE A 325 11.89 5.64 -1.63
N LEU A 326 12.46 4.53 -1.15
CA LEU A 326 12.43 3.23 -1.84
C LEU A 326 10.99 2.69 -1.96
N ASP A 327 10.20 2.73 -0.89
CA ASP A 327 8.77 2.37 -0.92
C ASP A 327 8.03 3.24 -1.93
N CYS A 328 8.17 4.56 -1.84
CA CYS A 328 7.55 5.52 -2.74
C CYS A 328 7.84 5.18 -4.22
N ASN A 329 9.12 5.04 -4.59
CA ASN A 329 9.52 4.72 -5.95
C ASN A 329 8.92 3.39 -6.44
N TYR A 330 8.94 2.36 -5.59
CA TYR A 330 8.31 1.07 -5.88
C TYR A 330 6.81 1.19 -6.11
N GLN A 331 6.06 1.88 -5.23
CA GLN A 331 4.61 2.03 -5.38
C GLN A 331 4.24 2.74 -6.68
N PHE A 332 4.96 3.81 -7.04
CA PHE A 332 4.74 4.53 -8.29
C PHE A 332 5.08 3.67 -9.51
N MET A 333 6.18 2.92 -9.49
CA MET A 333 6.54 1.99 -10.56
C MET A 333 5.45 0.93 -10.76
N MET A 334 4.96 0.34 -9.66
CA MET A 334 3.92 -0.69 -9.71
C MET A 334 2.58 -0.14 -10.22
N PHE A 335 2.24 1.10 -9.89
CA PHE A 335 1.06 1.77 -10.47
C PHE A 335 1.17 1.84 -12.00
N TRP A 336 2.28 2.36 -12.52
CA TRP A 336 2.47 2.54 -13.97
C TRP A 336 2.53 1.21 -14.71
N LEU A 337 3.13 0.17 -14.12
CA LEU A 337 3.12 -1.19 -14.67
C LEU A 337 1.70 -1.76 -14.80
N LYS A 338 0.89 -1.63 -13.74
CA LYS A 338 -0.51 -2.07 -13.75
C LYS A 338 -1.36 -1.27 -14.72
N TYR A 339 -1.12 0.04 -14.83
CA TYR A 339 -1.82 0.90 -15.77
C TYR A 339 -1.49 0.53 -17.23
N LYS A 340 -0.21 0.25 -17.53
CA LYS A 340 0.24 -0.23 -18.85
C LYS A 340 -0.32 -1.59 -19.21
N SER A 341 -0.36 -2.55 -18.27
CA SER A 341 -0.84 -3.91 -18.56
C SER A 341 -2.32 -3.97 -18.97
N LYS A 342 -3.09 -2.92 -18.68
CA LYS A 342 -4.47 -2.74 -19.12
C LYS A 342 -4.60 -2.11 -20.52
N GLY A 343 -3.49 -1.85 -21.22
CA GLY A 343 -3.49 -1.22 -22.54
C GLY A 343 -3.89 0.25 -22.53
N LEU A 344 -3.89 0.90 -21.35
CA LEU A 344 -4.38 2.27 -21.17
C LEU A 344 -3.31 3.35 -21.38
N LYS A 345 -2.08 2.94 -21.71
CA LYS A 345 -0.92 3.84 -21.79
C LYS A 345 -0.62 4.19 -23.26
N PRO A 346 -0.57 5.49 -23.60
CA PRO A 346 -0.14 5.92 -24.93
C PRO A 346 1.32 5.56 -25.19
N VAL A 347 1.66 5.29 -26.45
CA VAL A 347 3.05 5.10 -26.90
C VAL A 347 3.71 6.46 -27.04
N MET A 348 4.96 6.59 -26.56
CA MET A 348 5.65 7.87 -26.49
C MET A 348 7.06 7.74 -27.02
N MET A 349 7.41 8.57 -27.99
CA MET A 349 8.73 8.58 -28.63
C MET A 349 9.57 9.70 -28.02
N GLY A 350 10.74 9.35 -27.49
CA GLY A 350 11.76 10.28 -27.05
C GLY A 350 12.40 11.03 -28.22
N SER A 351 13.21 12.04 -27.90
CA SER A 351 13.96 12.84 -28.89
C SER A 351 14.90 12.00 -29.78
N THR A 352 15.32 10.83 -29.29
CA THR A 352 16.17 9.87 -30.00
C THR A 352 15.38 8.81 -30.79
N GLY A 353 14.04 8.92 -30.84
CA GLY A 353 13.16 7.93 -31.44
C GLY A 353 12.95 6.66 -30.60
N LYS A 354 13.50 6.59 -29.38
CA LYS A 354 13.26 5.48 -28.44
C LYS A 354 11.98 5.68 -27.65
N VAL A 355 11.26 4.60 -27.33
CA VAL A 355 10.06 4.70 -26.49
C VAL A 355 10.47 5.01 -25.04
N LEU A 356 9.88 6.05 -24.45
CA LEU A 356 10.12 6.41 -23.04
C LEU A 356 8.95 5.98 -22.16
N LEU A 357 9.26 5.30 -21.07
CA LEU A 357 8.27 4.76 -20.15
C LEU A 357 8.57 5.19 -18.71
N ILE A 358 7.57 5.73 -18.00
CA ILE A 358 7.73 6.14 -16.59
C ILE A 358 8.20 4.98 -15.70
N GLU A 359 7.62 3.78 -15.87
CA GLU A 359 8.02 2.59 -15.10
C GLU A 359 9.49 2.20 -15.31
N ASP A 360 10.03 2.35 -16.53
CA ASP A 360 11.44 2.06 -16.82
C ASP A 360 12.35 3.08 -16.14
N GLN A 361 11.97 4.36 -16.15
CA GLN A 361 12.70 5.44 -15.49
C GLN A 361 12.71 5.28 -13.95
N LEU A 362 11.59 4.84 -13.38
CA LEU A 362 11.48 4.54 -11.95
C LEU A 362 12.31 3.30 -11.58
N LEU A 363 12.24 2.23 -12.37
CA LEU A 363 13.10 1.06 -12.20
C LEU A 363 14.58 1.44 -12.25
N LEU A 364 14.98 2.24 -13.24
CA LEU A 364 16.36 2.71 -13.37
C LEU A 364 16.76 3.53 -12.15
N THR A 365 15.91 4.43 -11.66
CA THR A 365 16.16 5.15 -10.41
C THR A 365 16.44 4.19 -9.25
N LEU A 366 15.60 3.16 -9.07
CA LEU A 366 15.78 2.15 -8.02
C LEU A 366 17.08 1.35 -8.19
N LEU A 367 17.39 0.91 -9.41
CA LEU A 367 18.61 0.18 -9.74
C LEU A 367 19.86 1.03 -9.54
N PHE A 368 19.85 2.31 -9.95
CA PHE A 368 20.94 3.23 -9.71
C PHE A 368 21.13 3.47 -8.22
N ILE A 369 20.06 3.59 -7.43
CA ILE A 369 20.18 3.69 -5.97
C ILE A 369 20.91 2.47 -5.39
N ILE A 370 20.56 1.26 -5.81
CA ILE A 370 21.13 0.02 -5.26
C ILE A 370 22.57 -0.20 -5.76
N SER A 371 22.74 -0.33 -7.07
CA SER A 371 23.98 -0.79 -7.71
C SER A 371 25.13 0.20 -7.56
N SER A 372 24.88 1.49 -7.81
CA SER A 372 25.93 2.51 -7.78
C SER A 372 26.49 2.72 -6.38
N ARG A 373 25.67 2.48 -5.35
CA ARG A 373 26.03 2.55 -3.93
C ARG A 373 26.96 1.43 -3.54
N VAL A 374 26.55 0.21 -3.84
CA VAL A 374 27.36 -0.98 -3.58
C VAL A 374 28.68 -0.89 -4.35
N SER A 375 28.62 -0.54 -5.63
CA SER A 375 29.81 -0.35 -6.46
C SER A 375 30.74 0.75 -5.90
N ARG A 376 30.19 1.89 -5.43
CA ARG A 376 31.00 2.95 -4.80
C ARG A 376 31.64 2.53 -3.47
N PHE A 377 30.99 1.67 -2.70
CA PHE A 377 31.57 1.13 -1.46
C PHE A 377 32.85 0.33 -1.76
N PHE A 378 32.82 -0.52 -2.79
CA PHE A 378 33.95 -1.37 -3.16
C PHE A 378 35.01 -0.64 -3.98
N LEU A 379 34.61 0.12 -4.99
CA LEU A 379 35.52 0.85 -5.87
C LEU A 379 36.10 2.10 -5.21
N GLY A 380 35.42 2.73 -4.24
CA GLY A 380 35.86 3.99 -3.65
C GLY A 380 35.75 5.19 -4.59
N GLU A 381 36.13 6.38 -4.12
CA GLU A 381 35.99 7.64 -4.89
C GLU A 381 37.11 7.88 -5.90
N LYS A 382 38.30 7.31 -5.68
CA LYS A 382 39.51 7.55 -6.49
C LYS A 382 39.70 6.58 -7.65
N PHE A 383 39.03 5.43 -7.63
CA PHE A 383 39.29 4.29 -8.54
C PHE A 383 38.33 4.25 -9.75
N ARG A 384 37.62 5.35 -10.00
CA ARG A 384 36.59 5.46 -11.06
C ARG A 384 37.14 5.66 -12.48
N GLY A 385 38.36 6.17 -12.67
CA GLY A 385 38.89 6.47 -14.01
C GLY A 385 39.31 5.19 -14.75
N ASP A 386 40.43 4.62 -14.33
CA ASP A 386 41.17 3.66 -15.17
C ASP A 386 40.48 2.30 -15.40
N LEU A 387 39.67 1.81 -14.44
CA LEU A 387 39.00 0.50 -14.53
C LEU A 387 37.65 0.55 -15.25
N LEU A 388 36.94 1.68 -15.18
CA LEU A 388 35.65 1.85 -15.86
C LEU A 388 35.83 2.28 -17.31
N GLU A 389 36.87 3.08 -17.60
CA GLU A 389 37.22 3.49 -18.97
C GLU A 389 37.63 2.33 -19.89
N GLN A 390 38.00 1.18 -19.32
CA GLN A 390 38.39 -0.03 -20.06
C GLN A 390 37.23 -1.03 -20.27
N ASP A 391 36.06 -0.84 -19.63
CA ASP A 391 34.91 -1.75 -19.72
C ASP A 391 33.90 -1.26 -20.76
N GLU A 392 34.25 -1.37 -22.05
CA GLU A 392 33.42 -0.90 -23.19
C GLU A 392 32.00 -1.49 -23.18
N ILE A 393 31.85 -2.74 -22.71
CA ILE A 393 30.54 -3.42 -22.62
C ILE A 393 29.68 -2.74 -21.56
N ARG A 394 30.26 -2.45 -20.39
CA ARG A 394 29.59 -1.71 -19.31
C ARG A 394 29.19 -0.31 -19.75
N ASP A 395 30.06 0.41 -20.44
CA ASP A 395 29.76 1.77 -20.94
C ASP A 395 28.61 1.76 -21.97
N LYS A 396 28.64 0.81 -22.90
CA LYS A 396 27.55 0.60 -23.86
C LYS A 396 26.24 0.30 -23.15
N PHE A 397 26.24 -0.60 -22.16
CA PHE A 397 25.06 -0.91 -21.37
C PHE A 397 24.51 0.32 -20.66
N PHE A 398 25.33 1.09 -19.94
CA PHE A 398 24.88 2.28 -19.23
C PHE A 398 24.35 3.35 -20.19
N THR A 399 25.00 3.53 -21.35
CA THR A 399 24.53 4.42 -22.41
C THR A 399 23.15 4.01 -22.92
N GLU A 400 22.93 2.72 -23.16
CA GLU A 400 21.64 2.19 -23.60
C GLU A 400 20.55 2.31 -22.53
N ALA A 401 20.89 2.05 -21.27
CA ALA A 401 19.99 2.19 -20.12
C ALA A 401 19.60 3.67 -19.89
N LEU A 402 20.58 4.58 -19.89
CA LEU A 402 20.34 6.02 -19.72
C LEU A 402 19.59 6.63 -20.91
N ALA A 403 19.69 6.06 -22.11
CA ALA A 403 18.88 6.48 -23.25
C ALA A 403 17.37 6.23 -23.07
N LYS A 404 16.95 5.48 -22.04
CA LYS A 404 15.55 5.28 -21.62
C LYS A 404 15.09 6.32 -20.59
N CYS A 405 15.96 7.23 -20.18
CA CYS A 405 15.71 8.27 -19.20
C CYS A 405 15.59 9.64 -19.86
N THR A 406 14.75 10.50 -19.28
CA THR A 406 14.86 11.95 -19.51
C THR A 406 16.11 12.49 -18.82
N PRO A 407 16.67 13.63 -19.27
CA PRO A 407 17.80 14.29 -18.59
C PRO A 407 17.56 14.52 -17.09
N GLN A 408 16.32 14.81 -16.71
CA GLN A 408 15.90 15.02 -15.33
C GLN A 408 15.97 13.73 -14.51
N THR A 409 15.57 12.59 -15.06
CA THR A 409 15.75 11.29 -14.41
C THR A 409 17.23 11.01 -14.16
N VAL A 410 18.08 11.29 -15.15
CA VAL A 410 19.54 11.11 -15.00
C VAL A 410 20.10 12.02 -13.90
N ALA A 411 19.76 13.30 -13.92
CA ALA A 411 20.17 14.26 -12.88
C ALA A 411 19.71 13.82 -11.48
N MET A 412 18.49 13.29 -11.38
CA MET A 412 17.94 12.74 -10.15
C MET A 412 18.75 11.54 -9.65
N CYS A 413 19.08 10.57 -10.52
CA CYS A 413 19.92 9.43 -10.16
C CYS A 413 21.26 9.86 -9.56
N TYR A 414 21.94 10.85 -10.18
CA TYR A 414 23.19 11.39 -9.66
C TYR A 414 23.03 12.09 -8.31
N LYS A 415 21.94 12.83 -8.10
CA LYS A 415 21.73 13.52 -6.83
C LYS A 415 21.38 12.56 -5.71
N ILE A 416 20.47 11.62 -5.94
CA ILE A 416 20.14 10.57 -4.96
C ILE A 416 21.41 9.81 -4.56
N HIS A 417 22.25 9.49 -5.55
CA HIS A 417 23.54 8.86 -5.30
C HIS A 417 24.43 9.66 -4.35
N ASN A 418 24.37 10.99 -4.32
CA ASN A 418 25.19 11.85 -3.47
C ASN A 418 24.60 12.13 -2.08
N CYS A 419 23.28 12.06 -1.89
CA CYS A 419 22.61 12.54 -0.66
C CYS A 419 22.40 11.49 0.45
N TRP A 420 22.56 10.20 0.15
CA TRP A 420 22.17 9.11 1.07
C TRP A 420 23.31 8.70 2.06
N PRO A 421 22.99 8.18 3.26
CA PRO A 421 23.97 7.74 4.27
C PRO A 421 24.88 6.57 3.82
N LYS A 422 26.12 6.51 4.33
CA LYS A 422 27.08 5.41 4.05
C LYS A 422 26.87 4.19 4.93
N ASP A 423 26.29 4.37 6.12
CA ASP A 423 26.28 3.33 7.17
C ASP A 423 25.19 2.25 6.94
N THR A 424 24.24 2.51 6.04
CA THR A 424 23.08 1.64 5.80
C THR A 424 23.09 0.98 4.42
N ILE A 425 24.19 1.09 3.66
CA ILE A 425 24.26 0.70 2.24
C ILE A 425 23.67 -0.69 1.97
N PHE A 426 24.13 -1.73 2.67
CA PHE A 426 23.67 -3.10 2.40
C PHE A 426 22.23 -3.37 2.87
N LYS A 427 21.81 -2.74 3.97
CA LYS A 427 20.43 -2.83 4.47
C LYS A 427 19.46 -2.20 3.47
N ASP A 428 19.81 -1.03 2.93
CA ASP A 428 19.00 -0.28 1.98
C ASP A 428 18.99 -0.96 0.61
N ALA A 429 20.15 -1.46 0.17
CA ALA A 429 20.27 -2.26 -1.05
C ALA A 429 19.43 -3.55 -0.97
N THR A 430 19.42 -4.23 0.18
CA THR A 430 18.57 -5.39 0.43
C THR A 430 17.09 -5.03 0.34
N LEU A 431 16.68 -3.90 0.93
CA LEU A 431 15.30 -3.42 0.85
C LEU A 431 14.89 -3.10 -0.60
N GLY A 432 15.72 -2.36 -1.33
CA GLY A 432 15.48 -2.03 -2.73
C GLY A 432 15.37 -3.27 -3.62
N LEU A 433 16.24 -4.26 -3.40
CA LEU A 433 16.20 -5.52 -4.14
C LEU A 433 14.96 -6.35 -3.82
N ASN A 434 14.49 -6.35 -2.57
CA ASN A 434 13.20 -6.97 -2.21
C ASN A 434 12.03 -6.32 -2.96
N TYR A 435 12.03 -5.00 -3.13
CA TYR A 435 10.99 -4.33 -3.92
C TYR A 435 11.03 -4.77 -5.40
N ILE A 436 12.21 -4.83 -6.00
CA ILE A 436 12.39 -5.37 -7.37
C ILE A 436 11.86 -6.80 -7.45
N LEU A 437 12.25 -7.65 -6.50
CA LEU A 437 11.84 -9.05 -6.47
C LEU A 437 10.32 -9.21 -6.29
N ASN A 438 9.69 -8.37 -5.48
CA ASN A 438 8.23 -8.35 -5.30
C ASN A 438 7.50 -7.91 -6.58
N GLY A 439 8.07 -6.96 -7.34
CA GLY A 439 7.49 -6.44 -8.58
C GLY A 439 7.70 -7.32 -9.82
N ARG A 440 8.68 -8.23 -9.80
CA ARG A 440 9.19 -8.96 -10.99
C ARG A 440 8.13 -9.60 -11.87
N LYS A 441 7.03 -10.10 -11.32
CA LYS A 441 5.95 -10.75 -12.10
C LYS A 441 5.27 -9.80 -13.10
N SER A 442 5.42 -8.49 -12.91
CA SER A 442 4.87 -7.47 -13.79
C SER A 442 5.89 -6.92 -14.79
N PHE A 443 7.16 -7.36 -14.73
CA PHE A 443 8.22 -6.81 -15.55
C PHE A 443 8.14 -7.34 -16.99
N THR A 444 8.61 -6.51 -17.93
CA THR A 444 8.90 -6.96 -19.30
C THR A 444 10.25 -7.68 -19.33
N LEU A 445 10.53 -8.42 -20.41
CA LEU A 445 11.85 -9.01 -20.64
C LEU A 445 12.96 -7.94 -20.62
N ASP A 446 12.69 -6.77 -21.19
CA ASP A 446 13.65 -5.66 -21.24
C ASP A 446 13.97 -5.09 -19.83
N MET A 447 12.97 -4.93 -18.97
CA MET A 447 13.17 -4.55 -17.56
C MET A 447 13.95 -5.63 -16.79
N ALA A 448 13.67 -6.90 -17.08
CA ALA A 448 14.38 -8.03 -16.49
C ALA A 448 15.85 -8.07 -16.91
N ASN A 449 16.14 -7.85 -18.19
CA ASN A 449 17.50 -7.76 -18.73
C ASN A 449 18.30 -6.63 -18.06
N ILE A 450 17.74 -5.42 -17.99
CA ILE A 450 18.37 -4.28 -17.30
C ILE A 450 18.69 -4.66 -15.85
N THR A 451 17.71 -5.20 -15.13
CA THR A 451 17.86 -5.60 -13.72
C THR A 451 19.01 -6.61 -13.56
N VAL A 452 19.06 -7.64 -14.39
CA VAL A 452 20.12 -8.66 -14.33
C VAL A 452 21.49 -8.08 -14.67
N GLN A 453 21.60 -7.22 -15.70
CA GLN A 453 22.88 -6.57 -16.04
C GLN A 453 23.40 -5.73 -14.88
N PHE A 454 22.55 -4.93 -14.21
CA PHE A 454 22.92 -4.18 -13.01
C PHE A 454 23.40 -5.09 -11.86
N ILE A 455 22.76 -6.24 -11.67
CA ILE A 455 23.15 -7.24 -10.66
C ILE A 455 24.51 -7.86 -11.01
N ILE A 456 24.75 -8.21 -12.28
CA ILE A 456 26.03 -8.78 -12.74
C ILE A 456 27.17 -7.79 -12.51
N TYR A 457 27.01 -6.53 -12.88
CA TYR A 457 28.05 -5.51 -12.65
C TYR A 457 28.30 -5.29 -11.16
N SER A 458 27.25 -5.29 -10.34
CA SER A 458 27.40 -5.20 -8.89
C SER A 458 28.18 -6.39 -8.33
N LEU A 459 27.89 -7.62 -8.79
CA LEU A 459 28.64 -8.81 -8.39
C LEU A 459 30.10 -8.74 -8.83
N LYS A 460 30.37 -8.35 -10.08
CA LYS A 460 31.72 -8.19 -10.64
C LYS A 460 32.55 -7.24 -9.79
N ASP A 461 31.99 -6.07 -9.45
CA ASP A 461 32.66 -5.05 -8.64
C ASP A 461 32.96 -5.56 -7.22
N ILE A 462 32.03 -6.30 -6.61
CA ILE A 462 32.23 -6.93 -5.29
C ILE A 462 33.33 -7.99 -5.35
N THR A 463 33.23 -8.95 -6.27
CA THR A 463 34.15 -10.10 -6.33
C THR A 463 35.57 -9.67 -6.70
N GLN A 464 35.71 -8.73 -7.63
CA GLN A 464 37.01 -8.22 -8.03
C GLN A 464 37.69 -7.50 -6.86
N ASN A 465 36.97 -6.61 -6.17
CA ASN A 465 37.56 -5.88 -5.04
C ASN A 465 37.87 -6.78 -3.85
N LEU A 466 37.04 -7.78 -3.55
CA LEU A 466 37.34 -8.74 -2.47
C LEU A 466 38.54 -9.64 -2.79
N LYS A 467 38.77 -9.93 -4.08
CA LYS A 467 39.96 -10.64 -4.54
C LYS A 467 41.22 -9.77 -4.42
N GLU A 468 41.13 -8.50 -4.79
CA GLU A 468 42.26 -7.55 -4.74
C GLU A 468 42.57 -7.04 -3.32
N LYS A 469 41.54 -6.90 -2.47
CA LYS A 469 41.62 -6.34 -1.12
C LYS A 469 40.89 -7.25 -0.11
N PRO A 470 41.43 -8.44 0.21
CA PRO A 470 40.78 -9.38 1.12
C PRO A 470 40.47 -8.81 2.52
N GLN A 471 41.24 -7.83 2.99
CA GLN A 471 41.00 -7.14 4.27
C GLN A 471 39.62 -6.46 4.37
N LEU A 472 38.96 -6.17 3.24
CA LEU A 472 37.60 -5.63 3.25
C LEU A 472 36.60 -6.60 3.90
N TRP A 473 36.89 -7.91 3.93
CA TRP A 473 36.05 -8.89 4.61
C TRP A 473 35.79 -8.57 6.08
N GLU A 474 36.77 -8.00 6.77
CA GLU A 474 36.65 -7.62 8.19
C GLU A 474 35.68 -6.46 8.42
N LEU A 475 35.42 -5.65 7.39
CA LEU A 475 34.51 -4.51 7.42
C LEU A 475 33.07 -4.91 7.05
N LEU A 476 32.85 -6.15 6.58
CA LEU A 476 31.56 -6.62 6.10
C LEU A 476 30.76 -7.28 7.24
N GLY A 477 29.62 -6.68 7.58
CA GLY A 477 28.72 -7.18 8.62
C GLY A 477 27.60 -8.10 8.09
N ALA A 478 26.70 -8.51 8.99
CA ALA A 478 25.57 -9.39 8.67
C ALA A 478 24.68 -8.90 7.51
N ASP A 479 24.53 -7.57 7.36
CA ASP A 479 23.70 -6.99 6.31
C ASP A 479 24.30 -7.17 4.90
N PHE A 480 25.64 -7.23 4.77
CA PHE A 480 26.28 -7.58 3.50
C PHE A 480 25.92 -9.00 3.06
N PHE A 481 25.99 -9.97 3.98
CA PHE A 481 25.69 -11.37 3.66
C PHE A 481 24.21 -11.56 3.29
N LYS A 482 23.29 -10.86 3.96
CA LYS A 482 21.88 -10.83 3.59
C LYS A 482 21.69 -10.25 2.19
N TYR A 483 22.33 -9.12 1.90
CA TYR A 483 22.29 -8.49 0.59
C TYR A 483 22.77 -9.45 -0.50
N MET A 484 23.95 -10.05 -0.33
CA MET A 484 24.52 -10.95 -1.33
C MET A 484 23.68 -12.21 -1.56
N THR A 485 23.13 -12.78 -0.49
CA THR A 485 22.23 -13.95 -0.60
C THR A 485 21.00 -13.58 -1.45
N LEU A 486 20.39 -12.43 -1.16
CA LEU A 486 19.24 -11.94 -1.92
C LEU A 486 19.62 -11.56 -3.36
N LEU A 487 20.82 -11.02 -3.58
CA LEU A 487 21.36 -10.65 -4.89
C LEU A 487 21.46 -11.88 -5.81
N LEU A 488 22.07 -12.96 -5.30
CA LEU A 488 22.19 -14.23 -6.02
C LEU A 488 20.82 -14.89 -6.25
N ASP A 489 19.96 -14.94 -5.23
CA ASP A 489 18.60 -15.48 -5.36
C ASP A 489 17.76 -14.70 -6.39
N THR A 490 17.87 -13.36 -6.38
CA THR A 490 17.20 -12.50 -7.37
C THR A 490 17.71 -12.81 -8.77
N MET A 491 19.03 -12.90 -8.97
CA MET A 491 19.62 -13.24 -10.26
C MET A 491 19.10 -14.58 -10.79
N VAL A 492 19.10 -15.62 -9.96
CA VAL A 492 18.60 -16.97 -10.32
C VAL A 492 17.12 -16.93 -10.68
N LYS A 493 16.29 -16.22 -9.90
CA LYS A 493 14.85 -16.09 -10.18
C LYS A 493 14.60 -15.40 -11.52
N PHE A 494 15.33 -14.32 -11.82
CA PHE A 494 15.18 -13.62 -13.09
C PHE A 494 15.64 -14.48 -14.28
N PHE A 495 16.78 -15.18 -14.17
CA PHE A 495 17.23 -16.11 -15.22
C PHE A 495 16.18 -17.17 -15.54
N LYS A 496 15.60 -17.79 -14.51
CA LYS A 496 14.59 -18.85 -14.67
C LYS A 496 13.25 -18.33 -15.17
N GLU A 497 12.73 -17.26 -14.58
CA GLU A 497 11.38 -16.76 -14.89
C GLU A 497 11.32 -16.11 -16.29
N PHE A 498 12.41 -15.46 -16.74
CA PHE A 498 12.45 -14.76 -18.03
C PHE A 498 13.22 -15.50 -19.12
N ASN A 499 13.77 -16.69 -18.83
CA ASN A 499 14.61 -17.46 -19.75
C ASN A 499 15.78 -16.65 -20.33
N ILE A 500 16.42 -15.83 -19.51
CA ILE A 500 17.50 -14.94 -19.96
C ILE A 500 18.75 -15.78 -20.27
N THR A 501 19.30 -15.61 -21.46
CA THR A 501 20.53 -16.26 -21.93
C THR A 501 21.51 -15.22 -22.50
N TRP A 502 22.63 -15.72 -23.04
CA TRP A 502 23.62 -14.88 -23.75
C TRP A 502 23.08 -14.19 -25.00
N ARG A 503 21.95 -14.67 -25.55
CA ARG A 503 21.30 -14.02 -26.69
C ARG A 503 20.64 -12.71 -26.30
N GLU A 504 20.12 -12.64 -25.07
CA GLU A 504 19.43 -11.46 -24.55
C GLU A 504 20.42 -10.46 -23.93
N ILE A 505 21.41 -10.96 -23.17
CA ILE A 505 22.42 -10.12 -22.50
C ILE A 505 23.82 -10.75 -22.59
N THR A 506 24.79 -10.01 -23.13
CA THR A 506 26.17 -10.49 -23.30
C THR A 506 26.89 -10.76 -21.98
N GLU A 507 26.51 -10.05 -20.93
CA GLU A 507 27.09 -10.13 -19.59
C GLU A 507 26.92 -11.51 -18.96
N THR A 508 25.95 -12.32 -19.40
CA THR A 508 25.77 -13.70 -18.91
C THR A 508 27.01 -14.57 -19.08
N ILE A 509 27.85 -14.29 -20.07
CA ILE A 509 29.11 -15.01 -20.30
C ILE A 509 30.03 -14.87 -19.09
N SER A 510 29.98 -13.72 -18.39
CA SER A 510 30.80 -13.47 -17.19
C SER A 510 30.25 -14.12 -15.91
N VAL A 511 29.01 -14.62 -15.91
CA VAL A 511 28.36 -15.14 -14.70
C VAL A 511 29.08 -16.35 -14.12
N LEU A 512 29.62 -17.23 -14.97
CA LEU A 512 30.41 -18.38 -14.50
C LEU A 512 31.72 -17.94 -13.82
N ASP A 513 32.43 -16.98 -14.41
CA ASP A 513 33.67 -16.43 -13.83
C ASP A 513 33.40 -15.73 -12.49
N ILE A 514 32.30 -14.97 -12.41
CA ILE A 514 31.84 -14.35 -11.17
C ILE A 514 31.49 -15.42 -10.14
N ALA A 515 30.79 -16.49 -10.53
CA ALA A 515 30.43 -17.58 -9.63
C ALA A 515 31.68 -18.28 -9.08
N PHE A 516 32.68 -18.56 -9.92
CA PHE A 516 33.97 -19.08 -9.47
C PHE A 516 34.68 -18.10 -8.53
N SER A 517 34.66 -16.81 -8.84
CA SER A 517 35.23 -15.79 -7.97
C SER A 517 34.53 -15.74 -6.61
N CYS A 518 33.20 -15.82 -6.56
CA CYS A 518 32.44 -15.95 -5.31
C CYS A 518 32.84 -17.20 -4.52
N LEU A 519 33.06 -18.34 -5.17
CA LEU A 519 33.51 -19.58 -4.53
C LEU A 519 34.95 -19.49 -4.01
N VAL A 520 35.83 -18.77 -4.71
CA VAL A 520 37.19 -18.49 -4.25
C VAL A 520 37.18 -17.56 -3.04
N CYS A 521 36.26 -16.60 -3.01
CA CYS A 521 36.08 -15.70 -1.87
C CYS A 521 35.25 -16.34 -0.72
N TYR A 522 34.76 -17.56 -0.88
CA TYR A 522 33.93 -18.32 0.07
C TYR A 522 34.57 -18.70 1.43
N PRO A 523 35.90 -18.79 1.62
CA PRO A 523 36.48 -19.12 2.93
C PRO A 523 36.04 -18.20 4.07
N HIS A 524 35.57 -17.00 3.74
CA HIS A 524 35.12 -15.97 4.68
C HIS A 524 33.60 -15.85 4.80
N TRP A 525 32.82 -16.73 4.15
CA TRP A 525 31.36 -16.72 4.24
C TRP A 525 30.88 -17.40 5.54
N PRO A 526 29.91 -16.82 6.28
CA PRO A 526 29.40 -17.42 7.50
C PRO A 526 28.71 -18.76 7.18
N GLN A 527 29.11 -19.83 7.88
CA GLN A 527 28.58 -21.19 7.71
C GLN A 527 27.07 -21.31 7.99
N ASN A 528 26.45 -20.30 8.62
CA ASN A 528 25.05 -20.31 9.05
C ASN A 528 24.06 -19.67 8.07
N VAL A 529 24.50 -19.27 6.86
CA VAL A 529 23.58 -18.77 5.83
C VAL A 529 23.02 -19.96 5.06
N SER A 530 21.91 -20.53 5.56
CA SER A 530 21.22 -21.61 4.87
C SER A 530 20.64 -21.09 3.55
N MET A 531 21.16 -21.56 2.41
CA MET A 531 20.48 -21.38 1.12
C MET A 531 19.19 -22.20 1.13
N SER A 532 18.06 -21.58 1.41
CA SER A 532 16.73 -22.17 1.25
C SER A 532 16.29 -22.09 -0.22
N SER A 533 17.06 -22.68 -1.15
CA SER A 533 16.63 -22.85 -2.55
C SER A 533 17.47 -23.87 -3.33
N PHE A 534 17.50 -25.11 -2.87
CA PHE A 534 17.79 -26.25 -3.74
C PHE A 534 16.75 -27.35 -3.50
N ASP A 535 15.52 -27.13 -3.98
CA ASP A 535 14.61 -28.24 -4.26
C ASP A 535 15.11 -28.93 -5.54
N SER A 536 15.93 -29.95 -5.36
CA SER A 536 16.38 -30.86 -6.40
C SER A 536 15.26 -31.85 -6.75
N THR A 537 14.32 -31.42 -7.58
CA THR A 537 13.48 -32.37 -8.34
C THR A 537 14.00 -32.47 -9.76
N LEU A 538 15.07 -33.26 -9.93
CA LEU A 538 15.42 -33.87 -11.21
C LEU A 538 15.32 -35.39 -11.02
N PRO A 539 14.48 -36.10 -11.80
CA PRO A 539 14.44 -37.55 -11.74
C PRO A 539 15.69 -38.10 -12.44
N VAL A 540 16.53 -38.77 -11.67
CA VAL A 540 17.61 -39.61 -12.19
C VAL A 540 16.96 -40.75 -12.96
N LYS A 541 16.96 -40.68 -14.29
CA LYS A 541 16.82 -41.89 -15.13
C LYS A 541 18.08 -42.72 -14.94
N LYS A 542 17.99 -43.78 -14.14
CA LYS A 542 18.94 -44.89 -14.23
C LYS A 542 18.69 -45.62 -15.56
N THR A 543 19.80 -45.93 -16.23
CA THR A 543 19.93 -46.78 -17.43
C THR A 543 18.99 -47.97 -17.45
#